data_AF-A0A702GC63-F1
#
_entry.id   AF-A0A702GC63-F1
#
_cell.length_a   1.000
_cell.length_b   1.000
_cell.length_c   1.000
_cell.angle_alpha   90.00
_cell.angle_beta   90.00
_cell.angle_gamma   90.00
#
_symmetry.space_group_name_H-M   'P 1'
#
loop_
_entity.id
_entity.type
_entity.pdbx_description
1 polymer ?
#
loop_
_entity_poly.entity_id
_entity_poly.type
_entity_poly.pdbx_seq_one_letter_code
_entity_poly.pdbx_strand_id
1 'polypeptide(L)'
;MKRIIIDLDNTITIHNGDTYSNKPVNEDVVNKMRFYKEQGYTITIFTARNMKTFSGNLGKINIHTLPIIIEWLNKNDVPFDEVIVGKPWCGTEGFYVDDRAIRPSEFINLSEKEIKDILGMEERNDHN
;
A
#
# COMPACT_ATOMS: atom_id res chain seq x y z
N MET A 1 -2.54 14.39 11.70
CA MET A 1 -3.03 13.00 11.53
C MET A 1 -1.95 12.19 10.81
N LYS A 2 -1.60 10.99 11.29
CA LYS A 2 -0.55 10.14 10.70
C LYS A 2 -1.21 9.05 9.85
N ARG A 3 -0.87 8.96 8.56
CA ARG A 3 -1.44 7.98 7.63
C ARG A 3 -0.37 7.48 6.67
N ILE A 4 -0.38 6.18 6.41
CA ILE A 4 0.39 5.54 5.33
C ILE A 4 -0.59 5.10 4.26
N ILE A 5 -0.38 5.58 3.03
CA ILE A 5 -1.05 5.06 1.84
C ILE A 5 -0.14 4.01 1.23
N ILE A 6 -0.57 2.75 1.22
CA ILE A 6 0.28 1.64 0.79
C ILE A 6 -0.33 0.90 -0.40
N ASP A 7 0.51 0.62 -1.38
CA ASP A 7 0.14 -0.20 -2.53
C ASP A 7 -0.03 -1.67 -2.13
N LEU A 8 -0.71 -2.47 -2.95
CA LEU A 8 -1.04 -3.86 -2.62
C LEU A 8 -0.18 -4.86 -3.39
N ASP A 9 -0.33 -4.89 -4.72
CA ASP A 9 0.36 -5.85 -5.58
C ASP A 9 1.85 -5.52 -5.71
N ASN A 10 2.73 -6.50 -5.47
CA ASN A 10 4.20 -6.34 -5.43
C ASN A 10 4.72 -5.40 -4.32
N THR A 11 3.86 -5.00 -3.39
CA THR A 11 4.22 -4.25 -2.19
C THR A 11 3.94 -5.12 -0.96
N ILE A 12 2.66 -5.38 -0.67
CA ILE A 12 2.23 -6.27 0.43
C ILE A 12 2.19 -7.72 -0.04
N THR A 13 1.81 -7.96 -1.30
CA THR A 13 1.84 -9.32 -1.89
C THR A 13 3.16 -9.55 -2.62
N ILE A 14 3.67 -10.77 -2.62
CA ILE A 14 4.76 -11.20 -3.50
C ILE A 14 4.15 -11.80 -4.79
N HIS A 15 4.72 -11.49 -5.95
CA HIS A 15 4.32 -12.14 -7.19
C HIS A 15 4.89 -13.56 -7.24
N ASN A 16 3.99 -14.55 -7.20
CA ASN A 16 4.22 -15.90 -7.67
C ASN A 16 3.06 -16.22 -8.63
N GLY A 17 3.24 -17.10 -9.62
CA GLY A 17 2.24 -17.37 -10.67
C GLY A 17 0.89 -17.92 -10.19
N ASP A 18 0.60 -17.92 -8.89
CA ASP A 18 -0.62 -18.39 -8.27
C ASP A 18 -1.79 -17.40 -8.43
N THR A 19 -2.98 -17.93 -8.12
CA THR A 19 -4.18 -17.12 -7.96
C THR A 19 -4.03 -16.13 -6.80
N TYR A 20 -4.77 -15.03 -6.86
CA TYR A 20 -4.61 -13.94 -5.90
C TYR A 20 -4.79 -14.35 -4.45
N SER A 21 -5.80 -15.19 -4.17
CA SER A 21 -6.12 -15.67 -2.83
C SER A 21 -5.02 -16.50 -2.17
N ASN A 22 -4.04 -16.94 -2.97
CA ASN A 22 -2.89 -17.74 -2.56
C ASN A 22 -1.56 -17.00 -2.73
N LYS A 23 -1.56 -15.72 -3.13
CA LYS A 23 -0.32 -14.97 -3.20
C LYS A 23 0.37 -14.91 -1.83
N PRO A 24 1.69 -15.12 -1.75
CA PRO A 24 2.45 -14.98 -0.53
C PRO A 24 2.45 -13.53 -0.04
N VAL A 25 2.59 -13.40 1.27
CA VAL A 25 2.72 -12.13 1.97
C VAL A 25 4.17 -11.69 1.95
N ASN A 26 4.41 -10.39 1.77
CA ASN A 26 5.69 -9.77 2.04
C ASN A 26 5.76 -9.45 3.55
N GLU A 27 6.22 -10.41 4.34
CA GLU A 27 6.24 -10.31 5.81
C GLU A 27 7.05 -9.11 6.31
N ASP A 28 8.14 -8.73 5.64
CA ASP A 28 8.94 -7.56 6.03
C ASP A 28 8.13 -6.26 5.94
N VAL A 29 7.34 -6.10 4.87
CA VAL A 29 6.44 -4.96 4.71
C VAL A 29 5.33 -5.00 5.76
N VAL A 30 4.69 -6.17 5.95
CA VAL A 30 3.58 -6.31 6.90
C VAL A 30 4.03 -6.05 8.34
N ASN A 31 5.21 -6.53 8.74
CA ASN A 31 5.78 -6.24 10.05
C ASN A 31 6.05 -4.75 10.24
N LYS A 32 6.53 -4.06 9.21
CA LYS A 32 6.69 -2.60 9.24
C LYS A 32 5.34 -1.87 9.33
N MET A 33 4.29 -2.37 8.66
CA MET A 33 2.93 -1.84 8.79
C MET A 33 2.40 -1.99 10.23
N ARG A 34 2.60 -3.17 10.86
CA ARG A 34 2.23 -3.41 12.27
C ARG A 34 2.95 -2.42 13.19
N PHE A 35 4.27 -2.27 13.02
CA PHE A 35 5.07 -1.29 13.76
C PHE A 35 4.50 0.12 13.65
N TYR A 36 4.22 0.62 12.44
CA TYR A 36 3.67 1.96 12.29
C TYR A 36 2.24 2.10 12.84
N LYS A 37 1.42 1.04 12.77
CA LYS A 37 0.09 1.04 13.38
C LYS A 37 0.15 1.18 14.90
N GLU A 38 1.11 0.52 15.55
CA GLU A 38 1.39 0.70 16.99
C GLU A 38 1.82 2.13 17.34
N GLN A 39 2.48 2.83 16.40
CA GLN A 39 2.84 4.26 16.51
C GLN A 39 1.68 5.22 16.18
N GLY A 40 0.46 4.70 16.02
CA GLY A 40 -0.75 5.48 15.78
C GLY A 40 -0.97 5.91 14.33
N TYR A 41 -0.32 5.26 13.36
CA TYR A 41 -0.63 5.48 11.94
C TYR A 41 -1.89 4.73 11.52
N THR A 42 -2.73 5.40 10.76
CA THR A 42 -3.77 4.75 9.95
C THR A 42 -3.12 4.11 8.71
N ILE A 43 -3.48 2.87 8.41
CA ILE A 43 -3.00 2.12 7.24
C ILE A 43 -4.10 2.06 6.19
N THR A 44 -3.92 2.79 5.09
CA THR A 44 -4.86 2.83 3.95
C THR A 44 -4.25 2.10 2.77
N ILE A 45 -4.85 0.99 2.36
CA ILE A 45 -4.44 0.26 1.15
C ILE A 45 -5.02 0.99 -0.06
N PHE A 46 -4.18 1.34 -1.04
CA PHE A 46 -4.60 1.98 -2.28
C PHE A 46 -4.09 1.23 -3.50
N THR A 47 -4.99 0.57 -4.23
CA THR A 47 -4.61 -0.42 -5.25
C THR A 47 -5.22 -0.17 -6.63
N ALA A 48 -4.42 -0.46 -7.66
CA ALA A 48 -4.83 -0.42 -9.07
C ALA A 48 -5.30 -1.80 -9.58
N ARG A 49 -5.45 -2.78 -8.67
CA ARG A 49 -5.83 -4.14 -9.03
C ARG A 49 -7.09 -4.18 -9.87
N ASN A 50 -7.02 -4.91 -10.99
CA ASN A 50 -8.08 -5.04 -12.00
C ASN A 50 -8.55 -3.74 -12.68
N MET A 51 -7.87 -2.61 -12.50
CA MET A 51 -8.16 -1.38 -13.26
C MET A 51 -8.00 -1.59 -14.77
N LYS A 52 -6.93 -2.28 -15.20
CA LYS A 52 -6.75 -2.68 -16.60
C LYS A 52 -7.85 -3.64 -17.06
N THR A 53 -8.09 -4.71 -16.29
CA THR A 53 -9.04 -5.78 -16.62
C THR A 53 -10.46 -5.27 -16.81
N PHE A 54 -10.90 -4.33 -15.98
CA PHE A 54 -12.25 -3.76 -16.05
C PHE A 54 -12.30 -2.37 -16.71
N SER A 55 -11.25 -1.97 -17.43
CA SER A 55 -11.17 -0.69 -18.14
C SER A 55 -11.54 0.51 -17.24
N GLY A 56 -11.08 0.50 -15.99
CA GLY A 56 -11.37 1.54 -15.00
C GLY A 56 -12.78 1.52 -14.39
N ASN A 57 -13.61 0.51 -14.69
CA ASN A 57 -14.97 0.44 -14.14
C ASN A 57 -14.96 0.06 -12.64
N LEU A 58 -15.08 1.07 -11.78
CA LEU A 58 -15.08 0.90 -10.33
C LEU A 58 -16.25 0.04 -9.81
N GLY A 59 -17.41 0.06 -10.47
CA GLY A 59 -18.55 -0.77 -10.08
C GLY A 59 -18.23 -2.27 -10.19
N LYS A 60 -17.60 -2.69 -11.29
CA LYS A 60 -17.11 -4.07 -11.45
C LYS A 60 -15.99 -4.40 -10.48
N ILE A 61 -15.08 -3.47 -10.22
CA ILE A 61 -13.97 -3.67 -9.26
C ILE A 61 -14.50 -3.88 -7.85
N ASN A 62 -15.50 -3.09 -7.42
CA ASN A 62 -16.15 -3.24 -6.13
C ASN A 62 -16.81 -4.61 -5.97
N ILE A 63 -17.44 -5.15 -7.02
CA ILE A 63 -18.14 -6.44 -6.95
C ILE A 63 -17.15 -7.61 -7.01
N HIS A 64 -16.15 -7.55 -7.89
CA HIS A 64 -15.32 -8.73 -8.23
C HIS A 64 -13.91 -8.71 -7.65
N THR A 65 -13.43 -7.56 -7.18
CA THR A 65 -12.02 -7.40 -6.74
C THR A 65 -11.93 -7.10 -5.26
N LEU A 66 -12.71 -6.13 -4.77
CA LEU A 66 -12.65 -5.71 -3.37
C LEU A 66 -12.91 -6.84 -2.36
N PRO A 67 -13.91 -7.74 -2.55
CA PRO A 67 -14.15 -8.83 -1.60
C PRO A 67 -12.95 -9.78 -1.48
N ILE A 68 -12.31 -10.10 -2.60
CA ILE A 68 -11.13 -10.98 -2.64
C ILE A 68 -9.94 -10.31 -1.96
N ILE A 69 -9.76 -8.99 -2.14
CA ILE A 69 -8.73 -8.23 -1.42
C ILE A 69 -8.96 -8.32 0.08
N ILE A 70 -10.17 -8.02 0.56
CA ILE A 70 -10.50 -8.06 1.98
C ILE A 70 -10.32 -9.48 2.55
N GLU A 71 -10.77 -10.50 1.85
CA GLU A 71 -10.58 -11.89 2.25
C GLU A 71 -9.10 -12.25 2.37
N TRP A 72 -8.28 -11.89 1.37
CA TRP A 72 -6.84 -12.16 1.41
C TRP A 72 -6.15 -11.41 2.56
N LEU A 73 -6.48 -10.14 2.80
CA LEU A 73 -5.91 -9.36 3.89
C LEU A 73 -6.25 -9.98 5.26
N ASN A 74 -7.52 -10.36 5.46
CA ASN A 74 -7.98 -10.99 6.70
C ASN A 74 -7.34 -12.37 6.90
N LYS A 75 -7.32 -13.20 5.86
CA LYS A 75 -6.73 -14.56 5.89
C LYS A 75 -5.26 -14.54 6.32
N ASN A 76 -4.54 -13.49 5.92
CA ASN A 76 -3.10 -13.35 6.15
C ASN A 76 -2.77 -12.39 7.32
N ASP A 77 -3.76 -11.98 8.11
CA ASP A 77 -3.58 -11.06 9.25
C ASP A 77 -2.81 -9.77 8.90
N VAL A 78 -3.07 -9.21 7.72
CA VAL A 78 -2.47 -7.95 7.30
C VAL A 78 -3.22 -6.79 7.97
N PRO A 79 -2.54 -5.85 8.65
CA PRO A 79 -3.21 -4.73 9.29
C PRO A 79 -3.65 -3.69 8.27
N PHE A 80 -4.92 -3.30 8.29
CA PHE A 80 -5.44 -2.17 7.50
C PHE A 80 -6.61 -1.50 8.24
N ASP A 81 -6.88 -0.24 7.90
CA ASP A 81 -8.03 0.54 8.39
C ASP A 81 -8.98 0.89 7.24
N GLU A 82 -8.42 1.09 6.04
CA GLU A 82 -9.15 1.49 4.85
C GLU A 82 -8.63 0.71 3.63
N VAL A 83 -9.52 0.39 2.70
CA VAL A 83 -9.16 -0.14 1.37
C VAL A 83 -9.79 0.77 0.31
N ILE A 84 -8.95 1.45 -0.45
CA ILE A 84 -9.32 2.28 -1.59
C ILE A 84 -8.94 1.54 -2.86
N VAL A 85 -9.93 1.20 -3.67
CA VAL A 85 -9.73 0.70 -5.03
C VAL A 85 -9.81 1.86 -6.01
N GLY A 86 -9.28 1.68 -7.22
CA GLY A 86 -9.36 2.69 -8.26
C GLY A 86 -8.11 3.54 -8.45
N LYS A 87 -6.97 3.14 -7.89
CA LYS A 87 -5.68 3.78 -8.17
C LYS A 87 -5.43 3.76 -9.68
N PRO A 88 -5.08 4.90 -10.32
CA PRO A 88 -4.82 4.94 -11.75
C PRO A 88 -3.75 3.93 -12.15
N TRP A 89 -4.04 3.07 -13.12
CA TRP A 89 -3.04 2.12 -13.62
C TRP A 89 -2.09 2.85 -14.57
N CYS A 90 -0.81 2.95 -14.19
CA CYS A 90 0.22 3.69 -14.94
C CYS A 90 0.72 2.97 -16.21
N GLY A 91 0.15 1.82 -16.58
CA GLY A 91 0.61 1.04 -17.73
C GLY A 91 1.70 0.03 -17.37
N THR A 92 2.29 -0.61 -18.39
CA THR A 92 3.40 -1.56 -18.23
C THR A 92 4.76 -0.88 -18.07
N GLU A 93 4.92 0.30 -18.66
CA GLU A 93 6.19 1.06 -18.68
C GLU A 93 6.13 2.34 -17.84
N GLY A 94 4.95 2.70 -17.32
CA GLY A 94 4.79 3.88 -16.49
C GLY A 94 5.08 3.63 -15.01
N PHE A 95 5.22 4.72 -14.27
CA PHE A 95 5.55 4.75 -12.85
C PHE A 95 4.88 5.96 -12.19
N TYR A 96 4.90 5.98 -10.85
CA TYR A 96 4.39 7.11 -10.07
C TYR A 96 5.55 8.05 -9.73
N VAL A 97 5.30 9.35 -9.76
CA VAL A 97 6.22 10.39 -9.30
C VAL A 97 5.46 11.22 -8.28
N ASP A 98 5.98 11.25 -7.05
CA ASP A 98 5.32 11.87 -5.90
C ASP A 98 6.41 12.24 -4.88
N ASP A 99 6.35 13.45 -4.32
CA ASP A 99 7.32 13.98 -3.36
C ASP A 99 7.24 13.31 -1.99
N ARG A 100 6.19 12.51 -1.75
CA ARG A 100 5.92 11.81 -0.50
C ARG A 100 5.92 10.29 -0.65
N ALA A 101 6.41 9.77 -1.78
CA ALA A 101 6.48 8.34 -2.05
C ALA A 101 7.86 7.75 -1.76
N ILE A 102 7.85 6.53 -1.24
CA ILE A 102 9.03 5.67 -1.06
C ILE A 102 8.72 4.28 -1.62
N ARG A 103 9.75 3.56 -2.06
CA ARG A 103 9.65 2.17 -2.53
C ARG A 103 9.49 1.21 -1.34
N PRO A 104 8.92 0.00 -1.53
CA PRO A 104 8.81 -0.99 -0.47
C PRO A 104 10.15 -1.33 0.19
N SER A 105 11.23 -1.37 -0.59
CA SER A 105 12.58 -1.59 -0.07
C SER A 105 13.05 -0.46 0.86
N GLU A 106 12.72 0.79 0.56
CA GLU A 106 13.05 1.94 1.42
C GLU A 106 12.18 1.91 2.69
N PHE A 107 10.89 1.56 2.56
CA PHE A 107 9.97 1.44 3.69
C PHE A 107 10.43 0.41 4.73
N ILE A 108 10.93 -0.75 4.27
CA ILE A 108 11.44 -1.80 5.17
C ILE A 108 12.74 -1.35 5.85
N ASN A 109 13.70 -0.86 5.05
CA ASN A 109 15.09 -0.68 5.51
C ASN A 109 15.36 0.64 6.24
N LEU A 110 14.52 1.66 6.06
CA LEU A 110 14.72 2.97 6.67
C LEU A 110 13.88 3.15 7.94
N SER A 111 14.40 3.91 8.89
CA SER A 111 13.66 4.44 10.04
C SER A 111 12.71 5.57 9.63
N GLU A 112 11.76 5.93 10.49
CA GLU A 112 10.85 7.06 10.24
C GLU A 112 11.61 8.37 10.01
N LYS A 113 12.71 8.58 10.73
CA LYS A 113 13.57 9.76 10.58
C LYS A 113 14.23 9.76 9.19
N GLU A 114 14.87 8.68 8.80
CA GLU A 114 15.52 8.58 7.48
C GLU A 114 14.51 8.74 6.33
N ILE A 115 13.30 8.20 6.47
CA ILE A 115 12.22 8.42 5.52
C ILE A 115 11.87 9.91 5.42
N LYS A 116 11.70 10.59 6.56
CA LYS A 116 11.42 12.04 6.56
C LYS A 116 12.55 12.83 5.91
N ASP A 117 13.80 12.47 6.19
CA ASP A 117 14.98 13.14 5.65
C ASP A 117 15.03 13.03 4.12
N ILE A 118 14.83 11.83 3.55
CA ILE A 118 14.84 11.66 2.07
C ILE A 118 13.62 12.31 1.39
N LEU A 119 12.50 12.45 2.10
CA LEU A 119 11.29 13.12 1.62
C LEU A 119 11.33 14.65 1.83
N GLY A 120 12.42 15.19 2.37
CA GLY A 120 12.54 16.63 2.67
C GLY A 120 11.50 17.13 3.68
N MET A 121 11.03 16.24 4.56
CA MET A 121 10.05 16.56 5.58
C MET A 121 10.75 17.18 6.79
N GLU A 122 11.03 18.48 6.71
CA GLU A 122 11.55 19.22 7.87
C GLU A 122 10.59 19.11 9.06
N GLU A 123 11.14 19.00 10.28
CA GLU A 123 10.36 19.23 11.48
C GLU A 123 9.86 20.67 11.43
N ARG A 124 8.56 20.86 11.19
CA ARG A 124 7.94 22.15 11.44
C ARG A 124 8.08 22.38 12.94
N ASN A 125 9.01 23.26 13.30
CA ASN A 125 8.97 23.90 14.60
C ASN A 125 7.66 24.70 14.61
N ASP A 126 6.63 24.15 15.24
CA ASP A 126 5.35 24.82 15.49
C ASP A 126 5.57 25.95 16.53
N HIS A 127 6.40 26.94 16.15
CA HIS A 127 6.64 28.19 16.87
C HIS A 127 6.22 29.36 15.98
N ASN A 128 4.92 29.43 15.67
CA ASN A 128 4.23 30.67 15.32
C ASN A 128 2.72 30.54 15.60
#